data_AF-A0AAN1YAN4-F1
#
_entry.id   AF-A0AAN1YAN4-F1
#
_cell.length_a   1.000
_cell.length_b   1.000
_cell.length_c   1.000
_cell.angle_alpha   90.00
_cell.angle_beta   90.00
_cell.angle_gamma   90.00
#
_symmetry.space_group_name_H-M   'P 1'
#
loop_
_entity.id
_entity.type
_entity.pdbx_description
1 polymer ?
#
loop_
_entity_poly.entity_id
_entity_poly.type
_entity_poly.pdbx_seq_one_letter_code
_entity_poly.pdbx_strand_id
1 'polypeptide(L)'
;MRTHKLNKSRKLYRSDNTTTRHYSINPGGEYRWGRNRKKAEDELLAKRETMHGRQKRGRDYTPLFYFLVKQIGQPWDKVFSEVCGRLDTTEPVFWLVALHEHQKRDLVRIGDSSFYPGLFVDGNGILQQVNPSITGKDVKVICRCCTHTYMGEPVPGKYE
;
A
#
# COMPACT_ATOMS: atom_id res chain seq x y z
N MET A 1 -12.68 -0.36 31.39
CA MET A 1 -12.77 0.94 30.70
C MET A 1 -11.77 0.96 29.54
N ARG A 2 -12.24 0.99 28.27
CA ARG A 2 -11.40 0.94 27.05
C ARG A 2 -11.31 2.32 26.39
N THR A 3 -10.74 3.31 27.09
CA THR A 3 -10.63 4.69 26.59
C THR A 3 -9.32 4.98 25.85
N HIS A 4 -8.30 4.11 25.95
CA HIS A 4 -6.99 4.31 25.31
C HIS A 4 -6.95 4.20 23.78
N LYS A 5 -8.05 3.84 23.10
CA LYS A 5 -8.10 3.71 21.63
C LYS A 5 -8.65 4.93 20.89
N LEU A 6 -9.20 5.92 21.59
CA LEU A 6 -9.93 7.03 20.94
C LEU A 6 -9.02 8.15 20.39
N ASN A 7 -7.82 8.34 20.96
CA ASN A 7 -6.90 9.42 20.54
C ASN A 7 -5.72 8.97 19.68
N LYS A 8 -5.67 7.70 19.24
CA LYS A 8 -4.59 7.24 18.36
C LYS A 8 -5.01 7.36 16.91
N SER A 9 -4.32 8.22 16.16
CA SER A 9 -4.50 8.36 14.71
C SER A 9 -4.42 6.97 14.05
N ARG A 10 -5.39 6.68 13.17
CA ARG A 10 -5.45 5.38 12.48
C ARG A 10 -4.25 5.26 11.55
N LYS A 11 -3.60 4.10 11.50
CA LYS A 11 -2.52 3.85 10.53
C LYS A 11 -3.03 4.02 9.09
N LEU A 12 -2.17 4.52 8.21
CA LEU A 12 -2.46 4.69 6.77
C LEU A 12 -2.03 3.48 5.92
N TYR A 13 -1.72 2.37 6.56
CA TYR A 13 -1.41 1.10 5.92
C TYR A 13 -2.03 -0.06 6.69
N ARG A 14 -2.19 -1.19 6.02
CA ARG A 14 -2.64 -2.46 6.60
C ARG A 14 -1.66 -3.55 6.20
N SER A 15 -1.66 -4.66 6.94
CA SER A 15 -1.06 -5.89 6.41
C SER A 15 -1.91 -6.36 5.23
N ASP A 16 -1.27 -6.84 4.16
CA ASP A 16 -2.00 -7.39 3.02
C ASP A 16 -2.96 -8.50 3.48
N ASN A 17 -4.23 -8.35 3.10
CA ASN A 17 -5.25 -9.36 3.32
C ASN A 17 -5.16 -10.37 2.20
N THR A 18 -4.29 -11.37 2.33
CA THR A 18 -4.21 -12.44 1.34
C THR A 18 -5.23 -13.51 1.66
N THR A 19 -6.46 -13.26 1.21
CA THR A 19 -7.62 -14.14 1.36
C THR A 19 -7.69 -15.20 0.25
N THR A 20 -6.62 -15.43 -0.49
CA THR A 20 -6.56 -16.43 -1.56
C THR A 20 -6.27 -17.81 -0.96
N ARG A 21 -7.13 -18.81 -1.23
CA ARG A 21 -6.86 -20.21 -0.85
C ARG A 21 -5.51 -20.64 -1.45
N HIS A 22 -4.63 -21.19 -0.62
CA HIS A 22 -3.23 -21.56 -0.92
C HIS A 22 -2.21 -20.43 -1.02
N TYR A 23 -2.57 -19.17 -0.77
CA TYR A 23 -1.58 -18.11 -0.69
C TYR A 23 -0.90 -18.11 0.67
N SER A 24 0.40 -18.46 0.70
CA SER A 24 1.24 -18.27 1.87
C SER A 24 2.02 -16.95 1.73
N ILE A 25 1.60 -15.89 2.45
CA ILE A 25 2.60 -15.02 3.07
C ILE A 25 3.15 -15.90 4.17
N ASN A 26 4.18 -16.70 3.86
CA ASN A 26 4.83 -17.54 4.85
C ASN A 26 5.47 -16.57 5.86
N PRO A 27 4.81 -16.22 6.98
CA PRO A 27 5.27 -15.16 7.84
C PRO A 27 6.37 -15.81 8.66
N GLY A 28 7.62 -15.66 8.19
CA GLY A 28 8.77 -16.25 8.85
C GLY A 28 8.66 -16.07 10.38
N GLY A 29 8.85 -17.14 11.13
CA GLY A 29 8.75 -17.12 12.59
C GLY A 29 7.82 -18.15 13.22
N GLU A 30 6.92 -18.79 12.48
CA GLU A 30 6.13 -19.93 13.01
C GLU A 30 7.01 -21.16 13.31
N TYR A 31 8.13 -21.31 12.59
CA TYR A 31 9.16 -22.33 12.84
C TYR A 31 9.68 -22.31 14.30
N ARG A 32 9.64 -21.15 15.00
CA ARG A 32 10.01 -21.06 16.42
C ARG A 32 9.09 -21.87 17.34
N TRP A 33 7.81 -21.97 16.99
CA TRP A 33 6.80 -22.71 17.77
C TRP A 33 6.89 -24.22 17.50
N GLY A 34 7.27 -24.62 16.28
CA GLY A 34 7.50 -26.03 15.93
C GLY A 34 8.64 -26.69 16.70
N ARG A 35 9.71 -25.94 17.00
CA ARG A 35 10.86 -26.45 17.80
C ARG A 35 10.50 -26.75 19.25
N ASN A 36 9.68 -25.91 19.89
CA ASN A 36 9.29 -26.13 21.28
C ASN A 36 8.37 -27.33 21.48
N ARG A 37 7.85 -27.91 20.39
CA ARG A 37 6.89 -29.01 20.42
C ARG A 37 7.53 -30.40 20.30
N LYS A 38 8.84 -30.51 20.05
CA LYS A 38 9.55 -31.79 19.91
C LYS A 38 10.74 -31.88 20.88
N LYS A 39 10.50 -32.46 22.06
CA LYS A 39 11.52 -33.23 22.80
C LYS A 39 11.53 -34.66 22.24
N ALA A 40 11.91 -34.83 20.98
CA ALA A 40 12.12 -36.16 20.41
C ALA A 40 13.52 -36.19 19.83
N GLU A 41 14.30 -37.14 20.34
CA GLU A 41 15.67 -37.46 19.93
C GLU A 41 15.69 -37.72 18.42
N ASP A 42 16.45 -36.92 17.69
CA ASP A 42 16.82 -37.27 16.33
C ASP A 42 18.14 -36.58 15.97
N GLU A 43 19.22 -37.34 16.08
CA GLU A 43 20.61 -36.94 15.77
C GLU A 43 20.84 -36.67 14.27
N LEU A 44 19.80 -36.79 13.42
CA LEU A 44 19.83 -36.53 11.98
C LEU A 44 19.31 -35.14 11.58
N LEU A 45 19.19 -34.20 12.51
CA LEU A 45 18.84 -32.80 12.23
C LEU A 45 20.01 -32.04 11.59
N ALA A 46 20.23 -32.30 10.29
CA ALA A 46 21.09 -31.51 9.44
C ALA A 46 20.92 -30.00 9.75
N LYS A 47 22.03 -29.38 10.19
CA LYS A 47 22.31 -27.94 10.26
C LYS A 47 21.07 -27.06 10.45
N ARG A 48 20.79 -26.68 11.71
CA ARG A 48 19.84 -25.62 12.06
C ARG A 48 20.13 -24.37 11.21
N GLU A 49 19.30 -24.12 10.19
CA GLU A 49 19.40 -22.95 9.32
C GLU A 49 19.32 -21.65 10.13
N THR A 50 19.91 -20.58 9.59
CA THR A 50 19.90 -19.25 10.22
C THR A 50 18.47 -18.74 10.42
N MET A 51 18.18 -18.23 11.62
CA MET A 51 16.85 -17.74 11.98
C MET A 51 16.53 -16.42 11.26
N HIS A 52 15.69 -16.46 10.22
CA HIS A 52 15.12 -15.24 9.66
C HIS A 52 13.91 -14.79 10.50
N GLY A 53 13.93 -13.56 10.99
CA GLY A 53 12.81 -12.93 11.69
C GLY A 53 11.57 -12.79 10.80
N ARG A 54 10.47 -12.28 11.37
CA ARG A 54 9.23 -12.05 10.61
C ARG A 54 9.50 -11.18 9.40
N GLN A 55 9.43 -11.81 8.22
CA GLN A 55 9.63 -11.11 6.97
C GLN A 55 8.44 -10.15 6.78
N LYS A 56 8.75 -8.88 6.56
CA LYS A 56 7.76 -7.83 6.25
C LYS A 56 7.30 -8.03 4.80
N ARG A 57 6.48 -9.05 4.54
CA ARG A 57 5.91 -9.30 3.21
C ARG A 57 4.54 -8.62 3.12
N GLY A 58 4.39 -7.74 2.13
CA GLY A 58 3.11 -7.17 1.68
C GLY A 58 2.44 -6.17 2.63
N ARG A 59 2.42 -4.89 2.26
CA ARG A 59 1.65 -3.85 2.97
C ARG A 59 0.70 -3.17 2.01
N ASP A 60 -0.54 -3.07 2.46
CA ASP A 60 -1.60 -2.42 1.72
C ASP A 60 -1.61 -0.95 2.11
N TYR A 61 -1.11 -0.11 1.20
CA TYR A 61 -1.10 1.34 1.31
C TYR A 61 -2.33 2.00 0.68
N THR A 62 -3.34 1.24 0.28
CA THR A 62 -4.61 1.79 -0.21
C THR A 62 -5.21 2.87 0.72
N PRO A 63 -5.19 2.74 2.07
CA PRO A 63 -5.67 3.80 2.94
C PRO A 63 -4.87 5.12 2.85
N LEU A 64 -3.57 5.05 2.52
CA LEU A 64 -2.75 6.23 2.27
C LEU A 64 -3.21 6.96 1.02
N PHE A 65 -3.46 6.24 -0.07
CA PHE A 65 -3.82 6.86 -1.35
C PHE A 65 -5.16 7.60 -1.24
N TYR A 66 -6.18 6.99 -0.62
CA TYR A 66 -7.44 7.67 -0.33
C TYR A 66 -7.27 8.89 0.57
N PHE A 67 -6.38 8.80 1.55
CA PHE A 67 -6.09 9.94 2.42
C PHE A 67 -5.47 11.10 1.64
N LEU A 68 -4.47 10.84 0.79
CA LEU A 68 -3.81 11.87 -0.01
C LEU A 68 -4.78 12.55 -0.98
N VAL A 69 -5.63 11.78 -1.67
CA VAL A 69 -6.64 12.34 -2.58
C VAL A 69 -7.65 13.22 -1.83
N LYS A 70 -8.00 12.88 -0.59
CA LYS A 70 -8.87 13.71 0.25
C LYS A 70 -8.21 15.03 0.69
N GLN A 71 -6.88 15.09 0.71
CA GLN A 71 -6.11 16.26 1.14
C GLN A 71 -5.72 17.19 -0.02
N ILE A 72 -6.30 17.02 -1.21
CA ILE A 72 -6.11 17.95 -2.32
C ILE A 72 -6.55 19.37 -1.89
N GLY A 73 -5.71 20.37 -2.18
CA GLY A 73 -5.90 21.75 -1.78
C GLY A 73 -5.31 22.13 -0.41
N GLN A 74 -4.72 21.17 0.32
CA GLN A 74 -4.06 21.43 1.60
C GLN A 74 -2.55 21.64 1.43
N PRO A 75 -1.89 22.38 2.36
CA PRO A 75 -0.44 22.55 2.34
C PRO A 75 0.28 21.21 2.56
N TRP A 76 1.17 20.89 1.64
CA TRP A 76 1.90 19.63 1.57
C TRP A 76 2.68 19.32 2.85
N ASP A 77 3.34 20.30 3.45
CA ASP A 77 4.14 20.08 4.67
C ASP A 77 3.30 19.56 5.83
N LYS A 78 2.06 20.06 5.98
CA LYS A 78 1.14 19.58 7.03
C LYS A 78 0.65 18.17 6.72
N VAL A 79 0.33 17.90 5.47
CA VAL A 79 -0.13 16.57 5.03
C VAL A 79 0.99 15.55 5.20
N PHE A 80 2.20 15.88 4.74
CA PHE A 80 3.37 15.00 4.77
C PHE A 80 3.79 14.70 6.22
N SER A 81 3.83 15.70 7.10
CA SER A 81 4.15 15.48 8.53
C SER A 81 3.12 14.58 9.22
N GLU A 82 1.82 14.75 8.94
CA GLU A 82 0.78 13.84 9.46
C GLU A 82 0.96 12.41 8.94
N VAL A 83 1.24 12.27 7.64
CA VAL A 83 1.43 10.98 6.97
C VAL A 83 2.66 10.25 7.52
N CYS A 84 3.79 10.94 7.70
CA CYS A 84 5.02 10.37 8.29
C CYS A 84 4.79 9.82 9.69
N GLY A 85 3.95 10.46 10.52
CA GLY A 85 3.60 9.96 11.84
C GLY A 85 2.72 8.70 11.84
N ARG A 86 2.07 8.40 10.71
CA ARG A 86 1.07 7.31 10.58
C ARG A 86 1.54 6.15 9.70
N LEU A 87 2.59 6.37 8.91
CA LEU A 87 3.22 5.37 8.03
C LEU A 87 4.40 4.67 8.70
N ASP A 88 4.81 3.54 8.11
CA ASP A 88 6.04 2.83 8.48
C ASP A 88 7.22 3.16 7.57
N THR A 89 6.95 3.49 6.30
CA THR A 89 7.93 3.96 5.32
C THR A 89 7.32 5.11 4.54
N THR A 90 8.16 6.04 4.07
CA THR A 90 7.72 7.23 3.32
C THR A 90 7.67 6.99 1.81
N GLU A 91 8.34 5.98 1.29
CA GLU A 91 8.35 5.62 -0.14
C GLU A 91 6.96 5.55 -0.79
N PRO A 92 5.92 4.96 -0.17
CA PRO A 92 4.61 4.82 -0.78
C PRO A 92 3.92 6.16 -1.09
N VAL A 93 4.32 7.23 -0.40
CA VAL A 93 3.83 8.57 -0.65
C VAL A 93 4.22 9.04 -2.05
N PHE A 94 5.47 8.78 -2.43
CA PHE A 94 6.05 9.21 -3.71
C PHE A 94 5.67 8.31 -4.89
N TRP A 95 4.95 7.21 -4.65
CA TRP A 95 4.33 6.45 -5.73
C TRP A 95 3.21 7.24 -6.40
N LEU A 96 2.50 8.08 -5.63
CA LEU A 96 1.37 8.86 -6.09
C LEU A 96 1.67 10.35 -6.24
N VAL A 97 2.53 10.90 -5.37
CA VAL A 97 2.83 12.34 -5.31
C VAL A 97 4.17 12.65 -5.99
N ALA A 98 4.13 13.47 -7.02
CA ALA A 98 5.29 14.03 -7.70
C ALA A 98 5.75 15.33 -7.04
N LEU A 99 7.04 15.39 -6.65
CA LEU A 99 7.66 16.62 -6.16
C LEU A 99 8.20 17.50 -7.31
N HIS A 100 8.44 16.89 -8.47
CA HIS A 100 9.05 17.56 -9.62
C HIS A 100 8.20 17.35 -10.88
N GLU A 101 8.26 18.32 -11.79
CA GLU A 101 7.53 18.33 -13.07
C GLU A 101 7.68 17.02 -13.86
N HIS A 102 8.91 16.51 -13.97
CA HIS A 102 9.23 15.31 -14.76
C HIS A 102 8.70 14.00 -14.15
N GLN A 103 8.29 14.03 -12.87
CA GLN A 103 7.70 12.89 -12.18
C GLN A 103 6.18 12.89 -12.23
N LYS A 104 5.57 13.99 -12.70
CA LYS A 104 4.12 14.10 -12.84
C LYS A 104 3.62 13.00 -13.75
N ARG A 105 2.60 12.30 -13.28
CA ARG A 105 1.89 11.28 -14.03
C ARG A 105 0.42 11.59 -13.90
N ASP A 106 -0.27 11.59 -15.01
CA ASP A 106 -1.72 11.80 -15.06
C ASP A 106 -2.46 10.69 -14.31
N LEU A 107 -2.11 9.45 -14.63
CA LEU A 107 -2.70 8.24 -14.05
C LEU A 107 -1.59 7.34 -13.50
N VAL A 108 -1.73 6.93 -12.24
CA VAL A 108 -0.78 6.05 -11.56
C VAL A 108 -1.42 4.67 -11.38
N ARG A 109 -0.75 3.64 -11.88
CA ARG A 109 -1.11 2.24 -11.63
C ARG A 109 -0.33 1.71 -10.44
N ILE A 110 -1.05 1.19 -9.45
CA ILE A 110 -0.48 0.56 -8.25
C ILE A 110 -0.85 -0.92 -8.28
N GLY A 111 0.18 -1.77 -8.20
CA GLY A 111 0.03 -3.21 -8.45
C GLY A 111 -0.41 -3.49 -9.89
N ASP A 112 -1.32 -4.45 -10.05
CA ASP A 112 -1.69 -4.96 -11.38
C ASP A 112 -2.94 -4.31 -11.97
N SER A 113 -3.88 -3.88 -11.13
CA SER A 113 -5.21 -3.47 -11.60
C SER A 113 -5.83 -2.27 -10.88
N SER A 114 -5.13 -1.64 -9.92
CA SER A 114 -5.64 -0.47 -9.20
C SER A 114 -5.04 0.81 -9.76
N PHE A 115 -5.88 1.77 -10.11
CA PHE A 115 -5.49 3.06 -10.67
C PHE A 115 -5.91 4.20 -9.77
N TYR A 116 -5.07 5.22 -9.71
CA TYR A 116 -5.27 6.42 -8.91
C TYR A 116 -4.86 7.65 -9.74
N PRO A 117 -5.49 8.82 -9.51
CA PRO A 117 -5.04 10.06 -10.11
C PRO A 117 -3.66 10.42 -9.56
N GLY A 118 -2.73 10.81 -10.43
CA GLY A 118 -1.45 11.31 -9.93
C GLY A 118 -1.59 12.68 -9.30
N LEU A 119 -0.81 12.87 -8.24
CA LEU A 119 -0.80 14.09 -7.45
C LEU A 119 0.55 14.78 -7.61
N PHE A 120 0.60 16.08 -7.38
CA PHE A 120 1.84 16.84 -7.36
C PHE A 120 1.78 17.96 -6.33
N VAL A 121 2.95 18.43 -5.92
CA VAL A 121 3.08 19.63 -5.08
C VAL A 121 3.32 20.81 -5.99
N ASP A 122 2.45 21.83 -5.91
CA ASP A 122 2.60 23.04 -6.70
C ASP A 122 3.69 23.98 -6.15
N GLY A 123 3.96 25.08 -6.85
CA GLY A 123 4.97 26.06 -6.43
C GLY A 123 4.65 26.78 -5.11
N ASN A 124 3.41 26.73 -4.64
CA ASN A 124 2.99 27.28 -3.35
C ASN A 124 3.05 26.23 -2.22
N GLY A 125 3.53 25.02 -2.50
CA GLY A 125 3.58 23.92 -1.55
C GLY A 125 2.20 23.32 -1.27
N ILE A 126 1.24 23.44 -2.18
CA ILE A 126 -0.11 22.89 -2.04
C ILE A 126 -0.19 21.58 -2.83
N LEU A 127 -0.83 20.57 -2.23
CA LEU A 127 -1.08 19.30 -2.90
C LEU A 127 -2.21 19.45 -3.93
N GLN A 128 -1.92 19.16 -5.19
CA GLN A 128 -2.88 19.23 -6.30
C GLN A 128 -2.91 17.92 -7.11
N GLN A 129 -3.98 17.73 -7.87
CA GLN A 129 -4.08 16.65 -8.85
C GLN A 129 -3.47 17.09 -10.18
N VAL A 130 -2.64 16.24 -10.80
CA VAL A 130 -1.93 16.56 -12.05
C VAL A 130 -2.91 16.92 -13.17
N ASN A 131 -3.94 16.08 -13.35
CA ASN A 131 -4.98 16.31 -14.33
C ASN A 131 -6.36 16.09 -13.68
N PRO A 132 -7.08 17.16 -13.32
CA PRO A 132 -8.39 17.11 -12.68
C PRO A 132 -9.49 16.46 -13.52
N SER A 133 -9.30 16.39 -14.84
CA SER A 133 -10.30 15.83 -15.77
C SER A 133 -10.26 14.31 -15.86
N ILE A 134 -9.27 13.65 -15.25
CA ILE A 134 -9.13 12.20 -15.32
C ILE A 134 -10.24 11.51 -14.54
N THR A 135 -10.90 10.60 -15.23
CA THR A 135 -11.95 9.76 -14.69
C THR A 135 -11.63 8.28 -14.92
N GLY A 136 -12.41 7.39 -14.31
CA GLY A 136 -12.27 5.95 -14.55
C GLY A 136 -12.41 5.54 -16.01
N LYS A 137 -13.02 6.38 -16.88
CA LYS A 137 -13.17 6.09 -18.31
C LYS A 137 -11.86 6.18 -19.09
N ASP A 138 -10.88 6.91 -18.57
CA ASP A 138 -9.57 7.14 -19.21
C ASP A 138 -8.58 6.02 -18.89
N VAL A 139 -8.97 5.10 -18.00
CA VAL A 139 -8.16 3.95 -17.60
C VAL A 139 -8.16 2.91 -18.72
N LYS A 140 -6.97 2.67 -19.28
CA LYS A 140 -6.74 1.60 -20.26
C LYS A 140 -6.72 0.24 -19.59
N VAL A 141 -7.70 -0.60 -19.92
CA VAL A 141 -7.84 -1.97 -19.42
C VAL A 141 -7.04 -2.91 -20.32
N ILE A 142 -5.99 -3.54 -19.76
CA ILE A 142 -5.04 -4.38 -20.53
C ILE A 142 -5.49 -5.86 -20.55
N CYS A 143 -6.26 -6.32 -19.56
CA CYS A 143 -6.77 -7.70 -19.52
C CYS A 143 -8.29 -7.75 -19.33
N ARG A 144 -8.92 -8.74 -19.99
CA ARG A 144 -10.32 -9.16 -19.71
C ARG A 144 -10.45 -9.98 -18.42
N CYS A 145 -9.34 -10.55 -17.97
CA CYS A 145 -9.27 -11.47 -16.84
C CYS A 145 -9.27 -10.79 -15.47
N CYS A 146 -8.87 -9.51 -15.41
CA CYS A 146 -8.69 -8.79 -14.16
C CYS A 146 -9.75 -7.70 -14.00
N THR A 147 -10.27 -7.53 -12.79
CA THR A 147 -11.08 -6.37 -12.43
C THR A 147 -10.16 -5.18 -12.22
N HIS A 148 -10.18 -4.25 -13.17
CA HIS A 148 -9.49 -2.96 -13.06
C HIS A 148 -10.35 -1.97 -12.29
N THR A 149 -9.74 -1.22 -11.38
CA THR A 149 -10.43 -0.22 -10.55
C THR A 149 -9.76 1.13 -10.64
N TYR A 150 -10.55 2.19 -10.60
CA TYR A 150 -10.10 3.57 -10.44
C TYR A 150 -10.61 4.09 -9.11
N MET A 151 -9.71 4.50 -8.21
CA MET A 151 -10.09 4.91 -6.85
C MET A 151 -10.96 3.85 -6.12
N GLY A 152 -10.76 2.57 -6.44
CA GLY A 152 -11.53 1.43 -5.91
C GLY A 152 -12.89 1.19 -6.55
N GLU A 153 -13.32 2.02 -7.49
CA GLU A 153 -14.52 1.77 -8.29
C GLU A 153 -14.16 0.98 -9.56
N PRO A 154 -14.95 -0.05 -9.94
CA PRO A 154 -14.66 -0.85 -11.12
C PRO A 154 -14.77 -0.01 -12.39
N VAL A 155 -13.77 -0.10 -13.25
CA VAL A 155 -13.76 0.57 -14.54
C VAL A 155 -14.53 -0.28 -15.56
N PRO A 156 -15.48 0.29 -16.33
CA PRO A 156 -16.14 -0.45 -17.39
C PRO A 156 -15.12 -0.85 -18.46
N GLY A 157 -14.97 -2.15 -18.70
CA GLY A 157 -13.99 -2.69 -19.65
C GLY A 157 -14.23 -2.20 -21.07
N LYS A 158 -13.53 -1.14 -21.47
CA LYS A 158 -13.31 -0.79 -22.87
C LYS A 158 -11.96 -1.39 -23.24
N TYR A 159 -12.00 -2.48 -23.99
CA TYR A 159 -10.81 -3.17 -24.48
C TYR A 159 -10.33 -2.44 -25.74
N GLU A 160 -9.08 -1.97 -25.74
CA GLU A 160 -8.35 -1.61 -26.96
C GLU A 160 -7.63 -2.85 -27.52
#